data_AF-A0A7C3XTD6-F1
#
_entry.id   AF-A0A7C3XTD6-F1
#
_cell.length_a   1.000
_cell.length_b   1.000
_cell.length_c   1.000
_cell.angle_alpha   90.00
_cell.angle_beta   90.00
_cell.angle_gamma   90.00
#
_symmetry.space_group_name_H-M   'P 1'
#
loop_
_entity.id
_entity.type
_entity.pdbx_description
1 polymer ?
#
loop_
_entity_poly.entity_id
_entity_poly.type
_entity_poly.pdbx_seq_one_letter_code
_entity_poly.pdbx_strand_id
1 'polypeptide(L)' 'MSEVLELFKEHESNRKWFEENHESLVKSYDGNFIAIYKQRVVDFDEDVGRLMERVKKNYPLDRVSVEHVSKEKLQLIL' A
#
# COMPACT_ATOMS: atom_id res chain seq x y z
N MET A 1 -24.09 11.61 0.61
CA MET A 1 -23.11 11.83 -0.48
C MET A 1 -21.86 12.40 0.19
N SER A 2 -20.75 11.69 0.42
CA SER A 2 -20.30 10.47 -0.25
C SER A 2 -19.06 9.89 0.45
N GLU A 3 -19.17 9.39 1.68
CA GLU A 3 -18.03 8.80 2.43
C GLU A 3 -17.32 7.70 1.62
N VAL A 4 -18.10 6.89 0.90
CA VAL A 4 -17.62 5.91 -0.08
C VAL A 4 -16.76 6.55 -1.18
N LEU A 5 -17.14 7.74 -1.68
CA LEU A 5 -16.43 8.44 -2.74
C LEU A 5 -15.12 9.08 -2.24
N GLU A 6 -15.07 9.46 -0.96
CA GLU A 6 -13.83 9.89 -0.32
C GLU A 6 -12.86 8.72 -0.15
N LEU A 7 -13.35 7.55 0.26
CA LEU A 7 -12.55 6.32 0.31
C LEU A 7 -12.01 5.98 -1.08
N PHE A 8 -12.84 6.00 -2.13
CA PHE A 8 -12.39 5.75 -3.50
C PHE A 8 -11.31 6.74 -3.96
N LYS A 9 -11.46 8.04 -3.66
CA LYS A 9 -10.45 9.05 -3.98
C LYS A 9 -9.14 8.84 -3.22
N GLU A 10 -9.23 8.44 -1.96
CA GLU A 10 -8.05 8.17 -1.13
C GLU A 10 -7.29 6.95 -1.67
N HIS A 11 -8.00 5.86 -2.00
CA HIS A 11 -7.42 4.68 -2.65
C HIS A 11 -6.80 5.01 -4.01
N GLU A 12 -7.48 5.78 -4.85
CA GLU A 12 -6.93 6.20 -6.15
C GLU A 12 -5.66 7.04 -5.98
N SER A 13 -5.65 7.94 -4.99
CA SER A 13 -4.52 8.82 -4.71
C SER A 13 -3.32 8.04 -4.15
N ASN A 14 -3.56 7.07 -3.26
CA ASN A 14 -2.54 6.17 -2.73
C ASN A 14 -1.91 5.32 -3.83
N ARG A 15 -2.75 4.78 -4.74
CA ARG A 15 -2.28 3.98 -5.87
C ARG A 15 -1.44 4.81 -6.85
N LYS A 16 -1.89 6.00 -7.23
CA LYS A 16 -1.10 6.90 -8.09
C LYS A 16 0.26 7.21 -7.45
N TRP A 17 0.27 7.55 -6.16
CA TRP A 17 1.50 7.79 -5.44
C TRP A 17 2.43 6.58 -5.42
N PHE A 18 1.89 5.37 -5.21
CA PHE A 18 2.64 4.12 -5.27
C PHE A 18 3.29 3.91 -6.65
N GLU A 19 2.53 4.08 -7.72
CA GLU A 19 3.02 3.92 -9.10
C GLU A 19 4.10 4.97 -9.44
N GLU A 20 3.88 6.23 -9.07
CA GLU A 20 4.85 7.32 -9.27
C GLU A 20 6.14 7.14 -8.45
N ASN A 21 6.05 6.54 -7.27
CA ASN A 21 7.19 6.33 -6.37
C ASN A 21 7.76 4.91 -6.42
N HIS A 22 7.23 4.05 -7.30
CA HIS A 22 7.52 2.62 -7.33
C HIS A 22 9.02 2.34 -7.44
N GLU A 23 9.74 3.04 -8.32
CA GLU A 23 11.20 2.86 -8.48
C GLU A 23 11.98 3.16 -7.19
N SER A 24 11.54 4.14 -6.42
CA SER A 24 12.17 4.50 -5.14
C SER A 24 11.79 3.53 -4.02
N LEU A 25 10.54 3.06 -4.04
CA LEU A 25 10.03 2.07 -3.10
C LEU A 25 10.74 0.72 -3.29
N VAL A 26 10.90 0.26 -4.53
CA VAL A 26 11.67 -0.96 -4.85
C VAL A 26 13.09 -0.88 -4.31
N LYS A 27 13.77 0.28 -4.42
CA LYS A 27 15.13 0.40 -3.87
C LYS A 27 15.21 0.22 -2.35
N SER A 28 14.13 0.48 -1.62
CA SER A 28 14.12 0.50 -0.16
C SER A 28 13.37 -0.69 0.46
N TYR A 29 12.41 -1.25 -0.27
CA TYR A 29 11.43 -2.23 0.22
C TYR A 29 11.25 -3.42 -0.73
N ASP A 30 12.21 -3.70 -1.63
CA ASP A 30 12.14 -4.86 -2.53
C ASP A 30 11.83 -6.15 -1.76
N GLY A 31 10.80 -6.88 -2.21
CA GLY A 31 10.34 -8.12 -1.59
C GLY A 31 9.51 -7.96 -0.32
N ASN A 32 9.14 -6.73 0.06
CA ASN A 32 8.29 -6.46 1.22
C ASN A 32 6.90 -5.96 0.81
N PHE A 33 5.95 -6.18 1.71
CA PHE A 33 4.66 -5.51 1.71
C PHE A 33 4.79 -4.15 2.39
N ILE A 34 4.20 -3.13 1.78
CA ILE A 34 4.13 -1.79 2.37
C ILE A 34 2.67 -1.42 2.63
N ALA A 35 2.45 -0.73 3.74
CA ALA A 35 1.18 -0.12 4.07
C ALA A 35 1.24 1.37 3.73
N ILE A 36 0.33 1.82 2.88
CA ILE A 36 0.24 3.19 2.39
C ILE A 36 -1.02 3.84 2.98
N TYR A 37 -0.84 4.97 3.63
CA TYR A 37 -1.94 5.77 4.15
C TYR A 37 -1.67 7.24 3.83
N LYS A 38 -2.65 7.92 3.23
CA LYS A 38 -2.53 9.31 2.77
C LYS A 38 -1.25 9.54 1.96
N GLN A 39 -1.01 8.68 0.96
CA GLN A 39 0.12 8.77 0.03
C GLN A 39 1.49 8.70 0.71
N ARG A 40 1.61 7.93 1.80
CA ARG A 40 2.87 7.71 2.51
C ARG A 40 2.97 6.29 3.03
N VAL A 41 4.17 5.71 3.01
CA VAL A 41 4.44 4.47 3.71
C VAL A 41 4.35 4.72 5.21
N VAL A 42 3.44 4.03 5.88
CA VAL A 42 3.29 4.09 7.33
C VAL A 42 3.92 2.89 8.04
N ASP A 43 4.02 1.75 7.36
CA ASP A 43 4.65 0.54 7.86
C ASP A 43 5.04 -0.36 6.67
N PHE A 44 5.96 -1.29 6.90
CA PHE A 44 6.38 -2.28 5.91
C PHE A 44 6.80 -3.58 6.61
N ASP A 45 6.58 -4.73 5.97
CA ASP A 45 7.01 -6.04 6.47
C ASP A 45 7.15 -7.05 5.33
N GLU A 46 7.95 -8.08 5.53
CA GLU A 46 8.01 -9.25 4.63
C GLU A 46 6.71 -10.08 4.69
N ASP A 47 6.02 -10.06 5.83
CA ASP A 47 4.81 -10.83 6.09
C ASP A 47 3.59 -9.90 6.17
N VAL A 48 2.68 -10.04 5.19
CA VAL A 48 1.45 -9.25 5.13
C VAL A 48 0.56 -9.41 6.37
N GLY A 49 0.57 -10.59 7.00
CA GLY A 49 -0.16 -10.85 8.23
C GLY A 49 0.39 -10.00 9.38
N ARG A 50 1.71 -10.02 9.59
CA ARG A 50 2.38 -9.18 10.61
C ARG A 50 2.17 -7.70 10.35
N LEU A 51 2.28 -7.26 9.10
CA LEU A 51 2.02 -5.89 8.70
C LEU A 51 0.58 -5.48 9.07
N MET A 52 -0.41 -6.27 8.65
CA MET A 52 -1.81 -6.02 8.94
C MET A 52 -2.08 -6.00 10.46
N GLU A 53 -1.41 -6.84 11.23
CA GLU A 53 -1.51 -6.83 12.69
C GLU A 53 -1.03 -5.54 13.35
N ARG A 54 -0.03 -4.87 12.76
CA ARG A 54 0.47 -3.57 13.24
C ARG A 54 -0.39 -2.43 12.72
N VAL A 55 -0.76 -2.48 11.45
CA VAL A 55 -1.58 -1.45 10.80
C VAL A 55 -2.96 -1.38 11.44
N LYS A 56 -3.63 -2.52 11.69
CA LYS A 56 -4.98 -2.55 12.31
C LYS A 56 -5.02 -1.91 13.71
N LYS A 57 -3.88 -1.84 14.40
CA LYS A 57 -3.77 -1.23 15.74
C LYS A 57 -3.62 0.28 15.68
N ASN A 58 -3.05 0.82 14.59
CA ASN A 58 -2.63 2.22 14.51
C ASN A 58 -3.38 3.02 13.42
N TYR A 59 -4.03 2.34 12.47
CA TYR A 59 -4.65 2.97 11.30
C TYR A 59 -6.00 2.33 10.93
N PRO A 60 -6.93 3.11 10.34
CA PRO A 60 -8.19 2.59 9.81
C PRO A 60 -7.95 1.77 8.54
N LEU A 61 -8.18 0.46 8.60
CA LEU A 61 -7.92 -0.48 7.50
C LEU A 61 -8.65 -0.11 6.21
N ASP A 62 -9.81 0.54 6.31
CA ASP A 62 -10.65 0.93 5.18
C ASP A 62 -9.97 1.98 4.27
N ARG A 63 -8.95 2.67 4.79
CA ARG A 63 -8.21 3.75 4.12
C ARG A 63 -6.75 3.42 3.85
N VAL A 64 -6.26 2.30 4.38
CA VAL A 64 -4.89 1.85 4.17
C VAL A 64 -4.86 0.95 2.94
N SER A 65 -3.95 1.24 2.03
CA SER A 65 -3.67 0.40 0.87
C SER A 65 -2.43 -0.44 1.17
N VAL A 66 -2.54 -1.76 1.08
CA VAL A 66 -1.39 -2.67 1.27
C VAL A 66 -0.95 -3.17 -0.08
N GLU A 67 0.28 -2.84 -0.46
CA GLU A 67 0.84 -3.15 -1.78
C GLU A 67 2.15 -3.93 -1.62
N HIS A 68 2.37 -4.92 -2.49
CA HIS A 68 3.62 -5.66 -2.52
C HIS A 68 4.61 -4.93 -3.43
N VAL A 69 5.77 -4.56 -2.87
CA VAL A 69 6.85 -3.94 -3.62
C VAL A 69 7.79 -5.03 -4.08
N SER A 70 7.80 -5.31 -5.37
CA SER A 70 8.78 -6.21 -5.96
C SER A 70 9.27 -5.68 -7.29
N LYS A 71 10.57 -5.82 -7.52
CA LYS A 71 11.19 -5.59 -8.82
C LYS A 71 10.75 -6.62 -9.86
N GLU A 72 10.28 -7.79 -9.42
CA GLU A 72 9.70 -8.79 -10.31
C GLU A 72 8.32 -8.31 -10.76
N LYS A 73 8.18 -8.00 -12.06
CA LYS A 73 6.87 -7.73 -12.66
C LYS A 73 5.97 -8.92 -12.33
N LEU A 74 4.97 -8.72 -11.48
CA LEU A 74 3.88 -9.66 -11.26
C LEU A 74 3.34 -10.06 -12.64
N GLN A 75 3.70 -11.26 -13.10
CA GLN A 75 3.04 -11.89 -14.23
C GLN A 75 1.65 -12.26 -13.72
N LEU A 76 0.66 -11.41 -13.99
CA LEU A 76 -0.74 -11.77 -13.85
C LEU A 76 -1.01 -12.97 -14.76
N ILE A 77 -1.28 -14.12 -14.15
CA ILE A 77 -1.96 -15.22 -14.84
C ILE A 77 -3.45 -14.84 -14.83
N LEU A 78 -4.01 -14.69 -16.03
CA LEU A 78 -5.40 -14.33 -16.30
C LEU A 78 -6.35 -15.50 -16.02
#